data_AF-A0A8A3PME3-F1
#
_entry.id   AF-A0A8A3PME3-F1
#
_cell.length_a   1.000
_cell.length_b   1.000
_cell.length_c   1.000
_cell.angle_alpha   90.00
_cell.angle_beta   90.00
_cell.angle_gamma   90.00
#
_symmetry.space_group_name_H-M   'P 1'
#
loop_
_entity.id
_entity.type
_entity.pdbx_description
1 polymer ?
#
loop_
_entity_poly.entity_id
_entity_poly.type
_entity_poly.pdbx_seq_one_letter_code
_entity_poly.pdbx_strand_id
1 'polypeptide(L)'
;MRGCAYIIDQKNMVKREKYQKIKQSKQPIKMLLFCPSCSNILTVSVTPHSSTPTPTATSDLTGANRLECLTCPYQYILTHAIYDRKTFVREEKEDVFGGKDAWANADTYSKQCANSECDGMVAAARFVQIRSADEPMTGFYRCMTCANQWREN
;
A
#
# COMPACT_ATOMS: atom_id res chain seq x y z
N MET A 1 -39.25 -14.50 -34.59
CA MET A 1 -38.62 -13.96 -33.35
C MET A 1 -38.02 -15.02 -32.40
N ARG A 2 -37.92 -16.32 -32.75
CA ARG A 2 -37.43 -17.37 -31.82
C ARG A 2 -35.90 -17.61 -31.84
N GLY A 3 -35.19 -17.16 -32.88
CA GLY A 3 -33.75 -17.43 -33.03
C GLY A 3 -32.82 -16.57 -32.16
N CYS A 4 -33.24 -15.35 -31.81
CA CYS A 4 -32.39 -14.42 -31.04
C CYS A 4 -32.27 -14.83 -29.56
N ALA A 5 -33.34 -15.37 -28.98
CA ALA A 5 -33.37 -15.83 -27.58
C ALA A 5 -32.44 -17.02 -27.34
N TYR A 6 -32.39 -17.98 -28.29
CA TYR A 6 -31.56 -19.18 -28.16
C TYR A 6 -30.05 -18.88 -28.20
N ILE A 7 -29.64 -17.91 -29.02
CA ILE A 7 -28.23 -17.48 -29.14
C ILE A 7 -27.77 -16.72 -27.88
N ILE A 8 -28.66 -15.94 -27.27
CA ILE A 8 -28.36 -15.23 -26.02
C ILE A 8 -28.17 -16.23 -24.87
N ASP A 9 -29.01 -17.27 -24.81
CA ASP A 9 -28.93 -18.29 -23.76
C ASP A 9 -27.65 -19.14 -23.86
N GLN A 10 -27.25 -19.53 -25.08
CA GLN A 10 -25.99 -20.24 -25.29
C GLN A 10 -24.76 -19.37 -24.96
N LYS A 11 -24.77 -18.08 -25.32
CA LYS A 11 -23.67 -17.16 -24.96
C LYS A 11 -23.58 -16.96 -23.44
N ASN A 12 -24.70 -16.97 -22.74
CA ASN A 12 -24.76 -16.85 -21.30
C ASN A 12 -24.32 -18.14 -20.58
N MET A 13 -24.63 -19.33 -21.11
CA MET A 13 -24.10 -20.60 -20.61
C MET A 13 -22.57 -20.68 -20.72
N VAL A 14 -22.00 -20.34 -21.89
CA VAL A 14 -20.53 -20.35 -22.08
C VAL A 14 -19.84 -19.32 -21.17
N LYS A 15 -20.46 -18.16 -20.94
CA LYS A 15 -19.96 -17.17 -19.96
C LYS A 15 -20.00 -17.70 -18.54
N ARG A 16 -21.08 -18.39 -18.14
CA ARG A 16 -21.24 -18.99 -16.80
C ARG A 16 -20.25 -20.12 -16.57
N GLU A 17 -20.02 -20.98 -17.55
CA GLU A 17 -19.01 -22.05 -17.49
C GLU A 17 -17.58 -21.50 -17.37
N LYS A 18 -17.24 -20.45 -18.15
CA LYS A 18 -15.95 -19.76 -18.00
C LYS A 18 -15.81 -19.12 -16.63
N TYR A 19 -16.86 -18.48 -16.11
CA TYR A 19 -16.83 -17.83 -14.80
C TYR A 19 -16.74 -18.84 -13.64
N GLN A 20 -17.37 -20.00 -13.79
CA GLN A 20 -17.28 -21.12 -12.84
C GLN A 20 -15.89 -21.76 -12.84
N LYS A 21 -15.25 -21.93 -14.01
CA LYS A 21 -13.85 -22.40 -14.11
C LYS A 21 -12.85 -21.42 -13.47
N ILE A 22 -13.07 -20.10 -13.61
CA ILE A 22 -12.22 -19.06 -12.98
C ILE A 22 -12.40 -19.01 -11.45
N LYS A 23 -13.60 -19.35 -10.93
CA LYS A 23 -13.85 -19.45 -9.48
C LYS A 23 -13.26 -20.71 -8.87
N GLN A 24 -13.28 -21.85 -9.57
CA GLN A 24 -12.73 -23.11 -9.06
C GLN A 24 -11.19 -23.11 -8.93
N SER A 25 -10.47 -22.29 -9.73
CA SER A 25 -9.01 -22.16 -9.61
C SER A 25 -8.54 -21.16 -8.55
N LYS A 26 -9.47 -20.43 -7.91
CA LYS A 26 -9.18 -19.51 -6.80
C LYS A 26 -9.64 -20.12 -5.48
N GLN A 27 -8.97 -21.19 -5.07
CA GLN A 27 -8.93 -21.53 -3.65
C GLN A 27 -8.27 -20.35 -2.92
N PRO A 28 -8.89 -19.76 -1.88
CA PRO A 28 -8.17 -18.84 -1.02
C PRO A 28 -7.14 -19.67 -0.25
N ILE A 29 -5.93 -19.79 -0.81
CA ILE A 29 -4.80 -20.38 -0.10
C ILE A 29 -4.60 -19.50 1.13
N LYS A 30 -4.97 -20.06 2.28
CA LYS A 30 -4.79 -19.47 3.60
C LYS A 30 -3.30 -19.19 3.75
N MET A 31 -2.88 -17.95 3.53
CA MET A 31 -1.48 -17.55 3.55
C MET A 31 -0.91 -17.72 4.96
N LEU A 32 -0.24 -18.85 5.19
CA LEU A 32 0.52 -19.11 6.41
C LEU A 32 1.86 -18.36 6.31
N LEU A 33 1.83 -17.06 6.57
CA LEU A 33 3.03 -16.22 6.77
C LEU A 33 3.71 -16.48 8.14
N PHE A 34 3.06 -17.27 9.00
CA PHE A 34 3.47 -17.50 10.38
C PHE A 34 3.67 -18.99 10.66
N CYS A 35 4.67 -19.29 11.47
CA CYS A 35 4.93 -20.64 11.96
C CYS A 35 3.81 -21.06 12.94
N PRO A 36 3.19 -22.24 12.78
CA PRO A 36 2.14 -22.72 13.70
C PRO A 36 2.65 -23.03 15.11
N SER A 37 3.96 -23.23 15.29
CA SER A 37 4.53 -23.63 16.59
C SER A 37 4.98 -22.45 17.44
N CYS A 38 5.54 -21.40 16.84
CA CYS A 38 6.10 -20.25 17.57
C CYS A 38 5.53 -18.89 17.14
N SER A 39 4.55 -18.87 16.23
CA SER A 39 3.91 -17.66 15.70
C SER A 39 4.85 -16.61 15.10
N ASN A 40 6.12 -16.98 14.83
CA ASN A 40 7.08 -16.11 14.18
C ASN A 40 6.91 -16.14 12.66
N ILE A 41 7.37 -15.06 12.01
CA ILE A 41 7.35 -14.93 10.56
C ILE A 41 8.24 -16.00 9.91
N LEU A 42 7.76 -16.59 8.82
CA LEU A 42 8.53 -17.55 8.03
C LEU A 42 9.34 -16.81 6.96
N THR A 43 10.61 -17.18 6.82
CA THR A 43 11.52 -16.65 5.81
C THR A 43 11.64 -17.61 4.63
N VAL A 44 11.79 -17.07 3.42
CA VAL A 44 11.97 -17.87 2.20
C VAL A 44 13.46 -18.21 2.04
N SER A 45 13.78 -19.48 1.91
CA SER A 45 15.13 -19.97 1.59
C SER A 45 15.06 -21.09 0.55
N VAL A 46 16.17 -21.39 -0.11
CA VAL A 46 16.21 -22.43 -1.16
C VAL A 46 16.71 -23.74 -0.56
N THR A 47 15.98 -24.85 -0.75
CA THR A 47 16.42 -26.18 -0.31
C THR A 47 17.85 -26.46 -0.83
N PRO A 48 18.83 -26.72 0.05
CA PRO A 48 20.19 -26.99 -0.38
C PRO A 48 20.24 -28.28 -1.20
N HIS A 49 21.16 -28.33 -2.16
CA HIS A 49 21.51 -29.57 -2.86
C HIS A 49 22.15 -30.51 -1.84
N SER A 50 21.44 -31.54 -1.41
CA SER A 50 21.89 -32.41 -0.31
C SER A 50 23.13 -33.20 -0.71
N SER A 51 24.28 -32.92 -0.10
CA SER A 51 25.35 -33.91 0.08
C SER A 51 25.15 -34.79 1.32
N THR A 52 24.08 -34.57 2.10
CA THR A 52 23.76 -35.36 3.30
C THR A 52 22.34 -35.92 3.20
N PRO A 53 22.16 -37.25 3.07
CA PRO A 53 20.86 -37.87 2.86
C PRO A 53 20.08 -37.92 4.19
N THR A 54 18.97 -37.21 4.28
CA THR A 54 17.95 -37.47 5.31
C THR A 54 16.94 -38.45 4.71
N PRO A 55 16.63 -39.59 5.37
CA PRO A 55 16.03 -40.77 4.73
C PRO A 55 14.50 -40.71 4.60
N THR A 56 13.94 -39.52 4.37
CA THR A 56 12.50 -39.36 4.12
C THR A 56 12.29 -38.51 2.88
N ALA A 57 12.24 -39.23 1.75
CA ALA A 57 11.58 -38.91 0.49
C ALA A 57 11.58 -37.43 0.06
N THR A 58 12.47 -37.09 -0.88
CA THR A 58 12.13 -36.57 -2.23
C THR A 58 13.39 -36.04 -2.89
N SER A 59 14.03 -36.87 -3.71
CA SER A 59 15.22 -36.52 -4.54
C SER A 59 14.96 -35.41 -5.57
N ASP A 60 13.69 -35.08 -5.82
CA ASP A 60 13.27 -34.28 -6.98
C ASP A 60 12.97 -32.81 -6.65
N LEU A 61 13.13 -32.39 -5.38
CA LEU A 61 12.88 -31.01 -4.94
C LEU A 61 14.15 -30.16 -4.76
N THR A 62 15.27 -30.57 -5.37
CA THR A 62 16.49 -29.76 -5.41
C THR A 62 16.21 -28.40 -6.07
N GLY A 63 16.46 -27.31 -5.36
CA GLY A 63 16.23 -25.95 -5.85
C GLY A 63 14.81 -25.40 -5.64
N ALA A 64 13.93 -26.12 -4.93
CA ALA A 64 12.64 -25.60 -4.53
C ALA A 64 12.76 -24.55 -3.42
N ASN A 65 11.84 -23.58 -3.43
CA ASN A 65 11.73 -22.62 -2.34
C ASN A 65 11.12 -23.31 -1.11
N ARG A 66 11.69 -23.10 0.08
CA ARG A 66 11.13 -23.51 1.37
C ARG A 66 10.83 -22.28 2.23
N LEU A 67 9.83 -22.41 3.09
CA LEU A 67 9.58 -21.51 4.20
C LEU A 67 10.22 -22.10 5.46
N GLU A 68 11.16 -21.39 6.05
CA GLU A 68 11.83 -21.78 7.29
C GLU A 68 11.54 -20.77 8.39
N CYS A 69 11.47 -21.25 9.63
CA CYS A 69 11.42 -20.36 10.78
C CYS A 69 12.83 -20.17 11.34
N LEU A 70 13.22 -18.94 11.66
CA LEU A 70 14.53 -18.66 12.27
C LEU A 70 14.60 -18.99 13.78
N THR A 71 13.46 -19.32 14.40
CA THR A 71 13.37 -19.54 15.85
C THR A 71 13.06 -20.99 16.24
N CYS A 72 12.60 -21.81 15.31
CA CYS A 72 12.31 -23.23 15.56
C CYS A 72 12.63 -24.06 14.30
N PRO A 73 12.83 -25.38 14.39
CA PRO A 73 13.19 -26.23 13.26
C PRO A 73 12.02 -26.48 12.27
N TYR A 74 11.02 -25.60 12.27
CA TYR A 74 9.89 -25.71 11.36
C TYR A 74 10.33 -25.36 9.93
N GLN A 75 10.12 -26.31 9.03
CA GLN A 75 10.37 -26.17 7.60
C GLN A 75 9.15 -26.63 6.81
N TYR A 76 8.79 -25.87 5.78
CA TYR A 76 7.70 -26.19 4.87
C TYR A 76 8.16 -25.97 3.42
N ILE A 77 8.16 -27.03 2.61
CA ILE A 77 8.60 -26.95 1.22
C ILE A 77 7.44 -26.46 0.34
N LEU A 78 7.69 -25.44 -0.48
CA LEU A 78 6.68 -24.88 -1.38
C LEU A 78 6.54 -25.77 -2.61
N THR A 79 5.43 -26.50 -2.71
CA THR A 79 5.07 -27.31 -3.88
C THR A 79 4.40 -26.49 -4.99
N HIS A 80 3.87 -25.31 -4.65
CA HIS A 80 3.18 -24.42 -5.57
C HIS A 80 3.69 -22.99 -5.41
N ALA A 81 3.66 -22.22 -6.50
CA ALA A 81 4.01 -20.80 -6.47
C ALA A 81 2.96 -20.02 -5.65
N ILE A 82 3.41 -19.34 -4.61
CA ILE A 82 2.59 -18.43 -3.80
C ILE A 82 2.85 -17.00 -4.28
N TYR A 83 1.79 -16.28 -4.63
CA TYR A 83 1.86 -14.86 -4.97
C TYR A 83 0.74 -14.11 -4.25
N ASP A 84 1.06 -12.95 -3.68
CA ASP A 84 0.07 -12.02 -3.15
C ASP A 84 0.15 -10.73 -3.97
N ARG A 85 -0.98 -10.33 -4.57
CA ARG A 85 -1.08 -9.12 -5.37
C ARG A 85 -2.14 -8.23 -4.75
N LYS A 86 -1.69 -7.16 -4.08
CA LYS A 86 -2.56 -6.11 -3.57
C LYS A 86 -2.59 -4.95 -4.55
N THR A 87 -3.79 -4.60 -5.03
CA THR A 87 -4.02 -3.37 -5.77
C THR A 87 -4.42 -2.28 -4.78
N PHE A 88 -3.53 -1.33 -4.53
CA PHE A 88 -3.85 -0.17 -3.68
C PHE A 88 -4.57 0.89 -4.51
N VAL A 89 -5.75 1.30 -4.07
CA VAL A 89 -6.38 2.53 -4.54
C VAL A 89 -5.70 3.68 -3.79
N ARG A 90 -5.32 4.74 -4.49
CA ARG A 90 -4.76 5.92 -3.86
C ARG A 90 -5.86 6.59 -3.05
N GLU A 91 -5.73 6.58 -1.73
CA GLU A 91 -6.56 7.43 -0.88
C GLU A 91 -6.20 8.90 -1.13
N GLU A 92 -7.22 9.74 -1.26
CA GLU A 92 -7.05 11.19 -1.30
C GLU A 92 -6.57 11.62 0.08
N LYS A 93 -5.34 12.13 0.14
CA LYS A 93 -4.78 12.64 1.40
C LYS A 93 -5.56 13.89 1.78
N GLU A 94 -6.20 13.86 2.94
CA GLU A 94 -6.78 15.06 3.55
C GLU A 94 -5.69 16.12 3.77
N ASP A 95 -6.09 17.39 3.66
CA ASP A 95 -5.18 18.51 3.84
C ASP A 95 -4.72 18.57 5.32
N VAL A 96 -3.46 18.19 5.54
CA VAL A 96 -2.82 18.08 6.86
C VAL A 96 -2.82 19.40 7.62
N PHE A 97 -2.95 20.54 6.93
CA PHE A 97 -2.97 21.84 7.58
C PHE A 97 -4.36 22.31 7.98
N GLY A 98 -5.40 21.51 7.72
CA GLY A 98 -6.80 21.85 7.92
C GLY A 98 -7.27 22.84 6.86
N GLY A 99 -8.51 22.66 6.39
CA GLY A 99 -9.05 23.45 5.29
C GLY A 99 -9.26 24.94 5.62
N LYS A 100 -10.39 25.50 5.19
CA LYS A 100 -10.62 26.96 5.27
C LYS A 100 -10.49 27.53 6.70
N ASP A 101 -10.86 26.73 7.71
CA ASP A 101 -10.90 27.12 9.13
C ASP A 101 -9.55 27.02 9.85
N ALA A 102 -8.53 26.41 9.25
CA ALA A 102 -7.24 26.23 9.91
C ALA A 102 -6.50 27.52 10.25
N TRP A 103 -6.89 28.62 9.60
CA TRP A 103 -6.27 29.93 9.74
C TRP A 103 -7.13 30.91 10.56
N ALA A 104 -8.28 30.47 11.07
CA ALA A 104 -9.19 31.33 11.84
C ALA A 104 -8.56 31.86 13.15
N ASN A 105 -7.66 31.07 13.74
CA ASN A 105 -6.96 31.40 14.99
C ASN A 105 -5.46 31.71 14.77
N ALA A 106 -5.05 31.94 13.52
CA ALA A 106 -3.65 32.23 13.21
C ALA A 106 -3.36 33.73 13.43
N ASP A 107 -2.18 34.04 13.97
CA ASP A 107 -1.75 35.41 14.22
C ASP A 107 -1.54 36.16 12.89
N THR A 108 -1.95 37.42 12.82
CA THR A 108 -1.79 38.25 11.63
C THR A 108 -0.56 39.15 11.71
N TYR A 109 0.22 39.22 10.64
CA TYR A 109 1.41 40.05 10.52
C TYR A 109 1.33 40.94 9.27
N SER A 110 1.99 42.10 9.32
CA SER A 110 2.19 42.96 8.16
C SER A 110 3.25 42.37 7.24
N LYS A 111 2.82 41.67 6.18
CA LYS A 111 3.70 41.03 5.19
C LYS A 111 3.05 41.14 3.81
N GLN A 112 3.83 41.57 2.82
CA GLN A 112 3.38 41.64 1.43
C GLN A 112 3.13 40.22 0.89
N CYS A 113 2.04 40.05 0.15
CA CYS A 113 1.71 38.79 -0.49
C CYS A 113 2.79 38.40 -1.52
N ALA A 114 3.14 37.11 -1.56
CA ALA A 114 4.04 36.57 -2.57
C ALA A 114 3.43 36.51 -3.99
N ASN A 115 2.11 36.68 -4.13
CA ASN A 115 1.48 36.76 -5.44
C ASN A 115 1.69 38.17 -6.02
N SER A 116 2.33 38.26 -7.19
CA SER A 116 2.53 39.52 -7.92
C SER A 116 1.23 40.20 -8.35
N GLU A 117 0.11 39.46 -8.41
CA GLU A 117 -1.20 39.99 -8.79
C GLU A 117 -1.98 40.56 -7.59
N CYS A 118 -1.46 40.43 -6.36
CA CYS A 118 -2.17 40.83 -5.15
C CYS A 118 -1.32 41.76 -4.28
N ASP A 119 -1.74 43.02 -4.13
CA ASP A 119 -1.09 44.02 -3.25
C ASP A 119 -1.54 43.91 -1.77
N GLY A 120 -1.79 42.69 -1.30
CA GLY A 120 -2.19 42.45 0.07
C GLY A 120 -1.01 42.64 1.02
N MET A 121 -1.14 43.51 2.03
CA MET A 121 -0.09 43.81 3.01
C MET A 121 -0.24 43.07 4.34
N VAL A 122 -1.29 42.25 4.50
CA VAL A 122 -1.59 41.51 5.73
C VAL A 122 -1.68 40.02 5.42
N ALA A 123 -0.95 39.23 6.21
CA ALA A 123 -0.94 37.77 6.11
C ALA A 123 -1.15 37.14 7.49
N ALA A 124 -1.96 36.08 7.55
CA ALA A 124 -2.00 35.19 8.70
C ALA A 124 -0.74 34.31 8.66
N ALA A 125 -0.06 34.14 9.79
CA ALA A 125 1.16 33.35 9.90
C ALA A 125 0.94 32.15 10.85
N ARG A 126 1.51 31.01 10.47
CA ARG A 126 1.65 29.84 11.33
C ARG A 126 3.09 29.40 11.27
N PHE A 127 3.75 29.36 12.42
CA PHE A 127 5.11 28.88 12.51
C PHE A 127 5.11 27.42 12.97
N VAL A 128 5.84 26.56 12.26
CA VAL A 128 5.89 25.12 12.53
C VAL A 128 7.35 24.65 12.57
N GLN A 129 7.67 23.90 13.62
CA GLN A 129 8.97 23.25 13.78
C GLN A 129 9.00 21.96 12.96
N ILE A 130 9.33 22.06 11.67
CA ILE A 130 9.47 20.91 10.77
C ILE A 130 10.92 20.43 10.62
N ARG A 131 11.87 21.18 11.17
CA ARG A 131 13.32 20.94 11.03
C ARG A 131 13.91 20.46 12.35
N SER A 132 15.18 20.07 12.33
CA SER A 132 15.93 19.86 13.57
C SER A 132 15.90 21.13 14.43
N ALA A 133 16.03 20.96 15.75
CA ALA A 133 15.95 22.05 16.71
C ALA A 133 17.04 23.14 16.52
N ASP A 134 18.05 22.86 15.70
CA ASP A 134 19.18 23.74 15.44
C ASP A 134 18.92 24.74 14.29
N GLU A 135 17.82 24.57 13.54
CA GLU A 135 17.41 25.50 12.47
C GLU A 135 16.20 26.35 12.92
N PRO A 136 16.11 27.62 12.46
CA PRO A 136 14.98 28.47 12.82
C PRO A 136 13.66 27.87 12.32
N MET A 137 12.58 28.21 13.03
CA MET A 137 11.23 27.73 12.74
C MET A 137 10.78 28.14 11.33
N THR A 138 10.18 27.22 10.58
CA THR A 138 9.65 27.55 9.25
C THR A 138 8.29 28.25 9.36
N GLY A 139 8.18 29.44 8.75
CA GLY A 139 6.96 30.25 8.73
C GLY A 139 6.10 29.94 7.50
N PHE A 140 4.83 29.65 7.73
CA PHE A 140 3.80 29.55 6.69
C PHE A 140 2.92 30.78 6.74
N TYR A 141 2.67 31.40 5.60
CA TYR A 141 1.88 32.60 5.49
C TYR A 141 0.69 32.38 4.56
N ARG A 142 -0.45 32.97 4.90
CA ARG A 142 -1.66 33.01 4.08
C ARG A 142 -2.11 34.46 3.93
N CYS A 143 -2.23 34.94 2.70
CA CYS A 143 -2.72 36.29 2.44
C CYS A 143 -4.20 36.40 2.84
N MET A 144 -4.57 37.47 3.55
CA MET A 144 -5.96 37.71 3.94
C MET A 144 -6.84 38.16 2.76
N THR A 145 -6.24 38.70 1.69
CA THR A 145 -6.98 39.21 0.53
C THR A 145 -7.20 38.14 -0.54
N CYS A 146 -6.15 37.45 -1.00
CA CYS A 146 -6.24 36.48 -2.10
C CYS A 146 -6.17 35.01 -1.65
N ALA A 147 -6.02 34.75 -0.34
CA ALA A 147 -5.83 33.41 0.23
C ALA A 147 -4.63 32.63 -0.32
N ASN A 148 -3.71 33.25 -1.05
CA ASN A 148 -2.47 32.61 -1.48
C ASN A 148 -1.64 32.21 -0.26
N GLN A 149 -1.07 31.00 -0.30
CA GLN A 149 -0.26 30.44 0.77
C GLN A 149 1.18 30.28 0.28
N TRP A 150 2.13 30.74 1.08
CA TRP A 150 3.55 30.59 0.79
C TRP A 150 4.34 30.24 2.04
N ARG A 151 5.56 29.78 1.83
CA ARG A 151 6.48 29.34 2.88
C ARG A 151 7.71 30.24 2.85
N GLU A 152 8.12 30.72 4.02
CA GLU A 152 9.42 31.39 4.20
C GLU A 152 10.21 30.68 5.30
N ASN A 153 11.53 30.60 5.09
CA ASN A 153 12.48 30.06 6.03
C ASN A 153 13.72 30.93 6.09
#